data_AF-L9KMG8-F1
#
_entry.id   AF-L9KMG8-F1
#
_cell.length_a   1.000
_cell.length_b   1.000
_cell.length_c   1.000
_cell.angle_alpha   90.00
_cell.angle_beta   90.00
_cell.angle_gamma   90.00
#
_symmetry.space_group_name_H-M   'P 1'
#
loop_
_entity.id
_entity.type
_entity.pdbx_description
1 polymer ?
#
loop_
_entity_poly.entity_id
_entity_poly.type
_entity_poly.pdbx_seq_one_letter_code
_entity_poly.pdbx_strand_id
1 'polypeptide(L)'
;MRHASASLLLLVLVSSLSPVHGVLEAYNTNLRCRCIHSTGALVQIRQIERIEITPPGNGCPNKEIILWMKNKSVVCLKPQTKWIYSVAKLIK
;
A
#
# COMPACT_ATOMS: atom_id res chain seq x y z
N MET A 1 22.03 16.66 -49.43
CA MET A 1 20.96 17.46 -48.78
C MET A 1 19.64 16.70 -48.55
N ARG A 2 19.25 15.72 -49.39
CA ARG A 2 17.98 14.98 -49.25
C ARG A 2 17.93 13.97 -48.08
N HIS A 3 19.06 13.37 -47.71
CA HIS A 3 19.13 12.37 -46.62
C HIS A 3 19.04 12.97 -45.21
N ALA A 4 19.50 14.22 -45.04
CA ALA A 4 19.41 14.92 -43.77
C ALA A 4 17.94 15.19 -43.38
N SER A 5 17.12 15.57 -44.36
CA SER A 5 15.68 15.80 -44.16
C SER A 5 14.95 14.51 -43.77
N ALA A 6 15.27 13.38 -44.41
CA ALA A 6 14.68 12.09 -44.06
C ALA A 6 15.08 11.63 -42.64
N SER A 7 16.33 11.85 -42.25
CA SER A 7 16.82 11.52 -40.91
C SER A 7 16.18 12.39 -39.82
N LEU A 8 16.00 13.68 -40.08
CA LEU A 8 15.30 14.62 -39.18
C LEU A 8 13.82 14.24 -39.00
N LEU A 9 13.13 13.86 -40.08
CA LEU A 9 11.74 13.39 -40.01
C LEU A 9 11.61 12.11 -39.18
N LEU A 10 12.54 11.16 -39.32
CA LEU A 10 12.53 9.91 -38.56
C LEU A 10 12.73 10.14 -37.06
N LEU A 11 13.62 11.06 -36.69
CA LEU A 11 13.88 11.45 -35.29
C LEU A 11 12.67 12.12 -34.63
N VAL A 12 11.95 12.97 -35.37
CA VAL A 12 10.71 13.60 -34.88
C VAL A 12 9.61 12.57 -34.63
N LEU A 13 9.45 11.59 -35.53
CA LEU A 13 8.48 10.50 -35.37
C LEU A 13 8.77 9.60 -34.16
N VAL A 14 10.04 9.30 -33.87
CA VAL A 14 10.41 8.52 -32.68
C VAL A 14 10.16 9.31 -31.38
N SER A 15 10.33 10.63 -31.41
CA SER A 15 10.15 11.48 -30.23
C SER A 15 8.67 11.68 -29.86
N SER A 16 7.77 11.66 -30.85
CA SER A 16 6.32 11.75 -30.64
C SER A 16 5.68 10.44 -30.17
N LEU A 17 6.36 9.30 -30.38
CA LEU A 17 6.05 8.03 -29.69
C LEU A 17 6.59 8.08 -28.25
N SER A 18 6.10 9.03 -27.47
CA SER A 18 6.23 8.96 -26.02
C SER A 18 5.48 7.71 -25.53
N PRO A 19 6.11 6.78 -24.79
CA PRO A 19 5.38 5.74 -24.09
C PRO A 19 4.58 6.38 -22.93
N VAL A 20 3.47 7.05 -23.25
CA VAL A 20 2.50 7.60 -22.30
C VAL A 20 1.63 6.45 -21.77
N HIS A 21 2.23 5.35 -21.33
CA HIS A 21 1.46 4.19 -20.85
C HIS A 21 2.08 3.45 -19.67
N GLY A 22 3.04 4.03 -18.93
CA GLY A 22 3.81 3.24 -17.96
C GLY A 22 3.93 3.74 -16.51
N VAL A 23 3.60 5.00 -16.20
CA VAL A 23 3.98 5.59 -14.89
C VAL A 23 2.79 5.97 -14.01
N LEU A 24 1.57 5.98 -14.54
CA LEU A 24 0.39 6.39 -13.78
C LEU A 24 -0.41 5.24 -13.14
N GLU A 25 -0.10 3.99 -13.50
CA GLU A 25 -0.78 2.81 -12.94
C GLU A 25 -0.16 2.32 -11.61
N ALA A 26 0.90 2.96 -11.11
CA ALA A 26 1.46 2.67 -9.79
C ALA A 26 0.99 3.64 -8.69
N TYR A 27 0.42 4.80 -9.06
CA TYR A 27 -0.02 5.83 -8.11
C TYR A 27 -1.52 5.77 -7.80
N ASN A 28 -2.25 4.80 -8.36
CA ASN A 28 -3.68 4.63 -8.13
C ASN A 28 -4.04 3.38 -7.30
N THR A 29 -3.13 2.91 -6.43
CA THR A 29 -3.54 1.98 -5.36
C THR A 29 -4.15 2.81 -4.24
N ASN A 30 -5.40 3.24 -4.42
CA ASN A 30 -6.32 3.77 -3.41
C ASN A 30 -5.61 4.54 -2.25
N LEU A 31 -5.54 5.87 -2.32
CA LEU A 31 -5.08 6.76 -1.23
C LEU A 31 -6.01 6.72 0.01
N ARG A 32 -6.54 5.55 0.36
CA ARG A 32 -7.45 5.31 1.47
C ARG A 32 -6.82 4.27 2.37
N CYS A 33 -6.88 4.54 3.67
CA CYS A 33 -6.52 3.58 4.70
C CYS A 33 -7.32 2.27 4.51
N ARG A 34 -6.66 1.13 4.68
CA ARG A 34 -7.31 -0.19 4.53
C ARG A 34 -8.35 -0.42 5.64
N CYS A 35 -8.17 0.23 6.78
CA CYS A 35 -9.04 0.18 7.95
C CYS A 35 -10.00 1.37 7.99
N ILE A 36 -11.30 1.11 7.83
CA ILE A 36 -12.36 2.10 8.01
C ILE A 36 -12.72 2.25 9.50
N HIS A 37 -12.77 1.12 10.22
CA HIS A 37 -13.08 1.08 11.64
C HIS A 37 -11.96 0.40 12.41
N SER A 38 -11.56 1.02 13.52
CA SER A 38 -10.49 0.50 14.40
C SER A 38 -11.04 0.21 15.78
N THR A 39 -10.79 -0.98 16.30
CA THR A 39 -11.16 -1.36 17.67
C THR A 39 -10.00 -1.18 18.64
N GLY A 40 -10.32 -0.73 19.85
CA GLY A 40 -9.41 -0.76 21.01
C GLY A 40 -9.70 -1.93 21.95
N ALA A 41 -10.67 -2.78 21.62
CA ALA A 41 -11.05 -3.93 22.45
C ALA A 41 -9.91 -4.96 22.52
N LEU A 42 -9.88 -5.70 23.63
CA LEU A 42 -8.97 -6.82 23.79
C LEU A 42 -9.33 -7.92 22.79
N VAL A 43 -8.36 -8.30 21.95
CA VAL A 43 -8.52 -9.43 21.02
C VAL A 43 -7.87 -10.67 21.62
N GLN A 44 -8.54 -11.81 21.47
CA GLN A 44 -8.01 -13.09 21.92
C GLN A 44 -6.83 -13.52 21.05
N ILE A 45 -5.63 -13.44 21.61
CA ILE A 45 -4.38 -13.69 20.86
C ILE A 45 -4.32 -15.09 20.26
N ARG A 46 -4.94 -16.09 20.91
CA ARG A 46 -5.01 -17.48 20.43
C ARG A 46 -5.73 -17.63 19.08
N GLN A 47 -6.62 -16.68 18.77
CA GLN A 47 -7.40 -16.67 17.53
C GLN A 47 -6.73 -15.86 16.42
N ILE A 48 -5.61 -15.19 16.69
CA ILE A 48 -4.85 -14.46 15.67
C ILE A 48 -4.07 -15.47 14.81
N GLU A 49 -4.15 -15.30 13.51
CA GLU A 49 -3.43 -16.09 12.50
C GLU A 49 -2.25 -15.30 11.92
N ARG A 50 -2.48 -14.03 11.56
CA ARG A 50 -1.45 -13.16 10.99
C ARG A 50 -1.63 -11.72 11.47
N ILE A 51 -0.51 -11.04 11.62
CA ILE A 51 -0.46 -9.63 12.01
C ILE A 51 0.27 -8.88 10.90
N GLU A 52 -0.34 -7.81 10.43
CA GLU A 52 0.22 -6.91 9.44
C GLU A 52 0.26 -5.50 10.03
N ILE A 53 1.44 -4.88 10.03
CA ILE A 53 1.65 -3.54 10.56
C ILE A 53 2.08 -2.66 9.40
N THR A 54 1.22 -1.72 9.02
CA THR A 54 1.49 -0.80 7.91
C THR A 54 1.88 0.56 8.48
N PRO A 55 3.10 1.06 8.16
CA PRO A 55 3.50 2.40 8.57
C PRO A 55 2.68 3.47 7.83
N PRO A 56 2.61 4.70 8.37
CA PRO A 56 1.98 5.81 7.66
C PRO A 56 2.74 6.11 6.37
N GLY A 57 2.00 6.42 5.30
CA GLY A 57 2.55 6.74 3.98
C GLY A 57 1.66 7.70 3.21
N ASN A 58 2.04 8.04 1.96
CA ASN A 58 1.32 9.02 1.14
C ASN A 58 -0.15 8.67 0.89
N GLY A 59 -0.52 7.39 0.93
CA GLY A 59 -1.91 6.92 0.77
C GLY A 59 -2.71 6.75 2.07
N CYS A 60 -2.06 6.68 3.23
CA CYS A 60 -2.76 6.64 4.51
C CYS A 60 -1.85 7.29 5.58
N PRO A 61 -2.25 8.44 6.15
CA PRO A 61 -1.41 9.15 7.14
C PRO A 61 -1.39 8.43 8.50
N ASN A 62 -2.25 7.45 8.70
CA ASN A 62 -2.38 6.72 9.96
C ASN A 62 -1.57 5.43 9.92
N LYS A 63 -0.95 5.08 11.05
CA LYS A 63 -0.40 3.74 11.25
C LYS A 63 -1.55 2.73 11.37
N GLU A 64 -1.54 1.70 10.55
CA GLU A 64 -2.56 0.65 10.56
C GLU A 64 -1.99 -0.64 11.16
N ILE A 65 -2.79 -1.31 11.97
CA ILE A 65 -2.47 -2.62 12.51
C ILE A 65 -3.65 -3.53 12.20
N ILE A 66 -3.42 -4.50 11.32
CA ILE A 66 -4.44 -5.39 10.79
C ILE A 66 -4.18 -6.79 11.36
N LEU A 67 -5.19 -7.33 12.03
CA LEU A 67 -5.21 -8.70 12.51
C LEU A 67 -6.05 -9.56 11.58
N TRP A 68 -5.43 -10.61 11.09
CA TRP A 68 -6.11 -11.71 10.42
C TRP A 68 -6.37 -12.78 11.48
N MET A 69 -7.64 -13.06 11.72
CA MET A 69 -8.08 -14.06 12.69
C MET A 69 -8.26 -15.42 12.01
N LYS A 70 -8.07 -16.51 12.74
CA LYS A 70 -8.26 -17.89 12.25
C LYS A 70 -9.66 -18.19 11.71
N ASN A 71 -10.66 -17.44 12.18
CA ASN A 71 -12.03 -17.50 11.66
C ASN A 71 -12.21 -16.70 10.35
N LYS A 72 -11.11 -16.29 9.71
CA LYS A 72 -11.05 -15.44 8.51
C LYS A 72 -11.60 -14.02 8.70
N SER A 73 -11.89 -13.60 9.93
CA SER A 73 -12.27 -12.21 10.20
C SER A 73 -11.04 -11.31 10.19
N VAL A 74 -11.24 -10.08 9.71
CA VAL A 74 -10.20 -9.05 9.67
C VAL A 74 -10.55 -7.98 10.69
N VAL A 75 -9.63 -7.72 11.62
CA VAL A 75 -9.83 -6.77 12.70
C VAL A 75 -8.72 -5.74 12.68
N CYS A 76 -9.10 -4.48 12.52
CA CYS A 76 -8.17 -3.35 12.58
C CYS A 76 -8.07 -2.81 14.01
N LEU A 77 -6.85 -2.55 14.47
CA LEU A 77 -6.59 -2.05 15.81
C LEU A 77 -6.16 -0.60 15.82
N LYS A 78 -6.55 0.11 16.88
CA LYS A 78 -6.02 1.45 17.13
C LYS A 78 -4.55 1.36 17.58
N PRO A 79 -3.61 2.05 16.92
CA PRO A 79 -2.17 1.94 17.20
C PRO A 79 -1.75 2.39 18.61
N GLN A 80 -2.59 3.16 19.31
CA GLN A 80 -2.32 3.71 20.64
C GLN A 80 -2.72 2.77 21.80
N THR A 81 -3.14 1.54 21.52
CA THR A 81 -3.68 0.65 22.56
C THR A 81 -2.56 -0.12 23.27
N LYS A 82 -2.54 -0.09 24.62
CA LYS A 82 -1.46 -0.67 25.46
C LYS A 82 -1.14 -2.15 25.16
N TRP A 83 -2.11 -2.93 24.70
CA TRP A 83 -1.95 -4.37 24.46
C TRP A 83 -1.25 -4.72 23.14
N ILE A 84 -1.08 -3.78 22.21
CA ILE A 84 -0.29 -4.00 20.97
C ILE A 84 1.15 -4.40 21.31
N TYR A 85 1.72 -3.85 22.38
CA TYR A 85 3.04 -4.25 22.88
C TYR A 85 3.05 -5.71 23.35
N SER A 86 1.97 -6.17 23.99
CA SER A 86 1.82 -7.55 24.43
C SER A 86 1.72 -8.51 23.23
N VAL A 87 1.05 -8.10 22.16
CA VAL A 87 0.96 -8.89 20.93
C VAL A 87 2.29 -8.94 20.20
N ALA A 88 2.96 -7.80 20.03
CA ALA A 88 4.28 -7.73 19.40
C ALA A 88 5.31 -8.60 20.14
N LYS A 89 5.20 -8.70 21.48
CA LYS A 89 6.05 -9.57 22.31
C LYS A 89 5.83 -11.07 22.07
N LEU A 90 4.68 -11.47 21.53
CA LEU A 90 4.35 -12.87 21.23
C LEU A 90 4.79 -13.32 19.84
N ILE A 91 5.28 -12.41 19.00
CA ILE A 91 5.88 -12.69 17.68
C ILE A 91 7.41 -12.92 17.82
N LYS A 92 7.86 -13.31 19.02
CA LYS A 92 9.28 -13.52 19.33
C LYS A 92 9.69 -14.96 19.06
#